data_AF-A0A7J8DIT7-F1
#
_entry.id   AF-A0A7J8DIT7-F1
#
_cell.length_a   1.000
_cell.length_b   1.000
_cell.length_c   1.000
_cell.angle_alpha   90.00
_cell.angle_beta   90.00
_cell.angle_gamma   90.00
#
_symmetry.space_group_name_H-M   'P 1'
#
loop_
_entity.id
_entity.type
_entity.pdbx_description
1 polymer ?
#
loop_
_entity_poly.entity_id
_entity_poly.type
_entity_poly.pdbx_seq_one_letter_code
_entity_poly.pdbx_strand_id
1 'polypeptide(L)'
;MIRMAEAHARIHLRDYVIEDDVNMAIRVMLESFIDTQKFSVMRGMRKTFARYLSFRRDNNELLLFILKQLVAEQVMYQRNRFGAQQDIIEVPEKDLVDKVRTQIGGGGEGGVGYLESC
;
A
#
# COMPACT_ATOMS: atom_id res chain seq x y z
N MET A 1 -20.77 8.35 5.82
CA MET A 1 -20.17 7.06 6.25
C MET A 1 -21.10 5.90 5.93
N ILE A 2 -22.28 5.84 6.57
CA ILE A 2 -23.21 4.71 6.48
C ILE A 2 -23.59 4.39 5.02
N ARG A 3 -24.00 5.39 4.25
CA ARG A 3 -24.29 5.23 2.80
C ARG A 3 -23.10 4.71 1.99
N MET A 4 -21.87 5.06 2.35
CA MET A 4 -20.67 4.61 1.63
C MET A 4 -20.34 3.16 1.97
N ALA A 5 -20.53 2.76 3.23
CA ALA A 5 -20.36 1.37 3.65
C ALA A 5 -21.42 0.47 2.99
N GLU A 6 -22.69 0.89 2.98
CA GLU A 6 -23.75 0.19 2.26
C GLU A 6 -23.48 0.12 0.75
N ALA A 7 -23.01 1.20 0.13
CA ALA A 7 -22.66 1.20 -1.29
C ALA A 7 -21.53 0.21 -1.58
N HIS A 8 -20.52 0.14 -0.71
CA HIS A 8 -19.42 -0.82 -0.84
C HIS A 8 -19.92 -2.27 -0.73
N ALA A 9 -20.81 -2.57 0.23
CA ALA A 9 -21.45 -3.88 0.33
C ALA A 9 -22.26 -4.23 -0.94
N ARG A 10 -23.06 -3.29 -1.46
CA ARG A 10 -23.87 -3.48 -2.67
C ARG A 10 -23.05 -3.68 -3.93
N ILE A 11 -21.90 -3.01 -4.06
CA ILE A 11 -20.95 -3.25 -5.17
C ILE A 11 -20.45 -4.70 -5.16
N HIS A 12 -20.29 -5.28 -3.96
CA HIS A 12 -19.94 -6.68 -3.77
C HIS A 12 -21.16 -7.62 -3.76
N LEU A 13 -22.34 -7.13 -4.15
CA LEU A 13 -23.59 -7.89 -4.18
C LEU A 13 -23.99 -8.49 -2.81
N ARG A 14 -23.56 -7.86 -1.71
CA ARG A 14 -23.91 -8.27 -0.34
C ARG A 14 -25.04 -7.39 0.21
N ASP A 15 -25.98 -8.03 0.90
CA ASP A 15 -27.10 -7.34 1.58
C ASP A 15 -26.77 -6.88 3.00
N TYR A 16 -25.61 -7.30 3.53
CA TYR A 16 -25.13 -6.95 4.86
C TYR A 16 -23.77 -6.25 4.80
N VAL A 17 -23.61 -5.28 5.70
CA VAL A 17 -22.38 -4.50 5.85
C VAL A 17 -21.45 -5.26 6.79
N ILE A 18 -20.19 -5.44 6.38
CA ILE A 18 -19.13 -6.00 7.24
C ILE A 18 -18.14 -4.93 7.66
N GLU A 19 -17.26 -5.25 8.60
CA GLU A 19 -16.27 -4.31 9.13
C GLU A 19 -15.36 -3.72 8.04
N ASP A 20 -14.99 -4.50 7.02
CA ASP A 20 -14.21 -4.02 5.88
C ASP A 20 -14.92 -2.90 5.09
N ASP A 21 -16.24 -2.95 4.96
CA ASP A 21 -17.02 -1.91 4.27
C ASP A 21 -17.02 -0.60 5.07
N VAL A 22 -17.08 -0.73 6.40
CA VAL A 22 -17.01 0.41 7.32
C VAL A 22 -15.61 1.01 7.30
N ASN A 23 -14.57 0.19 7.35
CA ASN A 23 -13.17 0.62 7.27
C ASN A 23 -12.88 1.34 5.95
N MET A 24 -13.42 0.83 4.83
CA MET A 24 -13.32 1.51 3.55
C MET A 24 -14.06 2.87 3.56
N ALA A 25 -15.27 2.91 4.11
CA ALA A 25 -16.04 4.15 4.22
C ALA A 25 -15.37 5.21 5.12
N ILE A 26 -14.74 4.79 6.22
CA ILE A 26 -13.96 5.66 7.11
C ILE A 26 -12.78 6.23 6.35
N ARG A 27 -12.01 5.39 5.65
CA ARG A 27 -10.85 5.81 4.87
C ARG A 27 -11.21 6.87 3.84
N VAL A 28 -12.21 6.60 2.99
CA VAL A 28 -12.60 7.53 1.92
C VAL A 28 -13.11 8.86 2.50
N MET A 29 -13.88 8.81 3.59
CA MET A 29 -14.36 10.02 4.23
C MET A 29 -13.21 10.84 4.83
N LEU A 30 -12.31 10.21 5.59
CA LEU A 30 -11.17 10.89 6.19
C LEU A 30 -10.25 11.50 5.13
N GLU A 31 -10.00 10.78 4.05
CA GLU A 31 -9.19 11.27 2.93
C GLU A 31 -9.81 12.54 2.31
N SER A 32 -11.11 12.50 1.98
CA SER A 32 -11.82 13.66 1.45
C SER A 32 -11.85 14.86 2.41
N PHE A 33 -11.96 14.61 3.72
CA PHE A 33 -12.00 15.68 4.71
C PHE A 33 -10.62 16.30 4.92
N ILE A 34 -9.59 15.48 5.04
CA ILE A 34 -8.20 15.91 5.27
C ILE A 34 -7.71 16.77 4.11
N ASP A 35 -8.04 16.40 2.87
CA ASP A 35 -7.59 17.12 1.67
C ASP A 35 -8.20 18.52 1.54
N THR A 36 -9.30 18.81 2.23
CA THR A 36 -9.90 20.15 2.29
C THR A 36 -9.29 21.04 3.38
N GLN A 37 -8.42 20.52 4.24
CA GLN A 37 -7.85 21.27 5.36
C GLN A 37 -6.60 22.05 4.98
N LYS A 38 -6.34 23.14 5.72
CA LYS A 38 -5.08 23.89 5.61
C LYS A 38 -3.88 22.97 5.86
N PHE A 39 -2.78 23.20 5.15
CA PHE A 39 -1.60 22.33 5.13
C PHE A 39 -1.09 21.91 6.53
N SER A 40 -1.03 22.85 7.48
CA SER A 40 -0.58 22.57 8.85
C SER A 40 -1.49 21.59 9.59
N VAL A 41 -2.81 21.75 9.44
CA VAL A 41 -3.84 20.87 10.03
C VAL A 41 -3.86 19.54 9.31
N MET A 42 -3.84 19.55 7.97
CA MET A 42 -3.80 18.36 7.12
C MET A 42 -2.65 17.44 7.53
N ARG A 43 -1.44 17.97 7.73
CA ARG A 43 -0.27 17.20 8.16
C ARG A 43 -0.46 16.58 9.54
N GLY A 44 -1.03 17.33 10.48
CA GLY A 44 -1.37 16.82 11.81
C GLY A 44 -2.40 15.69 11.74
N MET A 45 -3.48 15.88 10.98
CA MET A 45 -4.54 14.89 10.82
C MET A 45 -4.05 13.61 10.15
N ARG A 46 -3.23 13.71 9.09
CA ARG A 46 -2.63 12.53 8.44
C ARG A 46 -1.80 11.69 9.42
N LYS A 47 -1.06 12.34 10.32
CA LYS A 47 -0.30 11.64 11.37
C LYS A 47 -1.21 10.97 12.39
N THR A 48 -2.23 11.67 12.87
CA THR A 48 -3.15 11.13 13.89
C THR A 48 -4.02 9.98 13.36
N PHE A 49 -4.48 10.08 12.11
CA PHE A 49 -5.38 9.09 11.49
C PHE A 49 -4.67 8.10 10.56
N ALA A 50 -3.33 8.01 10.63
CA ALA A 50 -2.52 7.19 9.72
C ALA A 50 -3.04 5.75 9.60
N ARG A 51 -3.40 5.11 10.73
CA ARG A 51 -3.93 3.74 10.77
C ARG A 51 -5.20 3.54 9.93
N TYR A 52 -6.08 4.54 9.87
CA TYR A 52 -7.33 4.45 9.11
C TYR A 52 -7.11 4.79 7.63
N LEU A 53 -6.10 5.61 7.31
CA LEU A 53 -5.76 5.98 5.95
C LEU A 53 -4.97 4.90 5.21
N SER A 54 -4.19 4.08 5.93
CA SER A 54 -3.38 3.01 5.37
C SER A 54 -4.17 1.73 5.07
N PHE A 55 -5.45 1.67 5.46
CA PHE A 55 -6.31 0.51 5.22
C PHE A 55 -6.34 0.11 3.73
N ARG A 56 -5.85 -1.10 3.44
CA ARG A 56 -5.68 -1.69 2.10
C ARG A 56 -4.83 -0.88 1.10
N ARG A 57 -4.03 0.10 1.55
CA ARG A 57 -3.20 0.94 0.65
C ARG A 57 -1.75 0.47 0.55
N ASP A 58 -1.18 -0.04 1.64
CA ASP A 58 0.28 -0.14 1.79
C ASP A 58 0.94 -1.23 0.93
N ASN A 59 0.28 -2.37 0.71
CA ASN A 59 0.94 -3.51 0.04
C ASN A 59 1.26 -3.23 -1.43
N ASN A 60 0.40 -2.50 -2.14
CA ASN A 60 0.60 -2.22 -3.57
C ASN A 60 1.62 -1.09 -3.79
N GLU A 61 1.61 -0.08 -2.91
CA GLU A 61 2.55 1.04 -3.00
C GLU A 61 3.98 0.59 -2.63
N LEU A 62 4.11 -0.26 -1.61
CA LEU A 62 5.39 -0.89 -1.26
C LEU A 62 5.90 -1.81 -2.37
N LEU A 63 5.04 -2.64 -2.95
CA LEU A 63 5.42 -3.53 -4.05
C LEU A 63 5.90 -2.72 -5.27
N LEU A 64 5.19 -1.65 -5.62
CA LEU A 64 5.59 -0.75 -6.72
C LEU A 64 6.91 -0.03 -6.41
N PHE A 65 7.14 0.38 -5.17
CA PHE A 65 8.40 0.99 -4.74
C PHE A 65 9.58 0.04 -4.93
N ILE A 66 9.44 -1.21 -4.46
CA ILE A 66 10.49 -2.23 -4.58
C ILE A 66 10.77 -2.56 -6.05
N LEU A 67 9.72 -2.70 -6.88
CA LEU A 67 9.87 -2.93 -8.31
C LEU A 67 10.62 -1.77 -9.00
N LYS A 68 10.28 -0.51 -8.68
CA LYS A 68 11.00 0.66 -9.20
C LYS A 68 12.49 0.64 -8.82
N GLN A 69 12.82 0.20 -7.61
CA GLN A 69 14.21 0.05 -7.18
C GLN A 69 14.96 -1.01 -8.01
N LEU A 70 14.37 -2.18 -8.22
CA LEU A 70 14.97 -3.26 -9.02
C LEU A 70 15.15 -2.84 -10.48
N VAL A 71 14.17 -2.16 -11.06
CA VAL A 71 14.28 -1.62 -12.43
C VAL A 71 15.42 -0.60 -12.51
N ALA A 72 15.55 0.31 -11.55
CA ALA A 72 16.63 1.30 -11.54
C ALA A 72 18.03 0.64 -11.42
N GLU A 73 18.16 -0.38 -10.57
CA GLU A 73 19.39 -1.20 -10.45
C GLU A 73 19.73 -1.85 -11.80
N GLN A 74 18.74 -2.43 -12.49
CA GLN A 74 18.94 -3.10 -13.78
C GLN A 74 19.29 -2.12 -14.91
N VAL A 75 18.63 -0.95 -14.98
CA VAL A 75 18.98 0.13 -15.93
C VAL A 75 20.44 0.53 -15.76
N MET A 76 20.87 0.75 -14.51
CA MET A 76 22.23 1.19 -14.21
C MET A 76 23.26 0.13 -14.59
N TYR A 77 22.98 -1.14 -14.30
CA TYR A 77 23.82 -2.26 -14.69
C TYR A 77 24.00 -2.35 -16.22
N GLN A 78 22.89 -2.30 -16.97
CA GLN A 78 22.91 -2.39 -18.44
C GLN A 78 23.63 -1.21 -19.07
N ARG A 79 23.40 0.01 -18.56
CA ARG A 79 24.06 1.23 -19.04
C ARG A 79 25.59 1.17 -18.83
N ASN A 80 26.05 0.71 -17.67
CA ASN A 80 27.48 0.59 -17.41
C ASN A 80 28.16 -0.51 -18.23
N ARG A 81 27.43 -1.56 -18.61
CA ARG A 81 27.97 -2.70 -19.35
C ARG A 81 27.94 -2.52 -20.86
N PHE A 82 26.86 -1.96 -21.40
CA PHE A 82 26.61 -1.90 -22.85
C PHE A 82 26.57 -0.48 -23.42
N GLY A 83 26.56 0.56 -22.58
CA GLY A 83 26.57 1.98 -23.00
C GLY A 83 25.29 2.49 -23.68
N ALA A 84 24.40 1.58 -24.10
CA ALA A 84 23.13 1.89 -24.75
C ALA A 84 21.94 1.77 -23.77
N GLN A 85 20.99 2.69 -23.88
CA GLN A 85 19.71 2.60 -23.20
C GLN A 85 18.87 1.53 -23.90
N GLN A 86 18.46 0.48 -23.18
CA GLN A 86 17.54 -0.53 -23.70
C GLN A 86 16.10 -0.09 -23.44
N ASP A 87 15.22 -0.30 -24.43
CA ASP A 87 13.79 0.00 -24.34
C ASP A 87 13.02 -1.06 -23.54
N ILE A 88 13.58 -2.27 -23.39
CA ILE A 88 13.00 -3.39 -22.67
C ILE A 88 13.94 -3.80 -21.55
N ILE A 89 13.40 -3.93 -20.33
CA ILE A 89 14.15 -4.30 -19.14
C ILE A 89 13.49 -5.54 -18.54
N GLU A 90 14.24 -6.62 -18.50
CA GLU A 90 13.80 -7.89 -17.90
C GLU A 90 14.25 -7.94 -16.44
N VAL A 91 13.28 -8.11 -15.54
CA VAL A 91 13.50 -8.31 -14.10
C VAL A 91 12.94 -9.68 -13.72
N PRO A 92 13.77 -10.61 -13.23
CA PRO A 92 13.30 -11.92 -12.79
C PRO A 92 12.30 -11.79 -11.62
N GLU A 93 11.21 -12.57 -11.66
CA GLU A 93 10.20 -12.59 -10.58
C GLU A 93 10.84 -12.96 -9.22
N LYS A 94 11.80 -13.88 -9.24
CA LYS A 94 12.49 -14.34 -8.04
C LYS A 94 13.16 -13.19 -7.27
N ASP A 95 13.78 -12.25 -7.98
CA ASP A 95 14.47 -11.11 -7.36
C ASP A 95 13.49 -10.17 -6.66
N LEU A 96 12.29 -10.01 -7.23
CA LEU A 96 11.21 -9.25 -6.61
C LEU A 96 10.74 -9.92 -5.31
N VAL A 97 10.47 -11.23 -5.36
CA VAL A 97 10.01 -11.99 -4.19
C VAL A 97 11.04 -11.95 -3.06
N ASP A 98 12.32 -12.15 -3.39
CA ASP A 98 13.39 -12.16 -2.39
C ASP A 98 13.59 -10.76 -1.77
N LYS A 99 13.60 -9.68 -2.58
CA LYS A 99 13.73 -8.31 -2.08
C LYS A 99 12.53 -7.90 -1.21
N VAL A 100 11.31 -8.30 -1.59
CA VAL A 100 10.09 -8.10 -0.80
C VAL A 100 10.17 -8.83 0.54
N ARG A 101 10.60 -10.10 0.55
CA ARG A 101 10.77 -10.87 1.79
C ARG A 101 11.81 -10.26 2.73
N THR A 102 12.92 -9.75 2.20
CA THR A 102 13.93 -9.08 3.04
C THR A 102 13.44 -7.75 3.59
N GLN A 103 12.75 -6.92 2.79
CA GLN A 103 12.29 -5.60 3.24
C GLN A 103 11.04 -5.67 4.13
N ILE A 104 10.16 -6.66 3.93
CA ILE A 104 8.99 -6.89 4.80
C ILE A 104 9.40 -7.67 6.06
N GLY A 105 10.30 -8.65 5.94
CA GLY A 105 10.79 -9.45 7.06
C GLY A 105 11.74 -8.71 8.01
N GLY A 106 12.35 -7.59 7.57
CA GLY A 106 13.26 -6.78 8.39
C GLY A 106 12.58 -5.69 9.23
N GLY A 107 11.26 -5.51 9.10
CA GLY A 107 10.50 -4.43 9.77
C GLY A 107 9.49 -4.89 10.82
N GLY A 108 9.53 -6.16 11.25
CA GLY A 108 8.40 -6.78 11.94
C GLY A 108 8.74 -7.72 13.10
N GLU A 109 9.56 -7.29 14.07
CA GLU A 109 9.49 -7.83 15.45
C GLU A 109 8.46 -7.06 16.31
N GLY A 110 7.30 -6.72 15.73
CA GLY A 110 6.28 -5.99 16.46
C GLY A 110 4.93 -6.03 15.77
N GLY A 111 4.25 -7.19 15.81
CA GLY A 111 2.81 -7.21 15.51
C GLY A 111 2.23 -8.43 14.81
N VAL A 112 2.80 -9.62 14.95
CA VAL A 112 2.08 -10.87 14.65
C VAL A 112 2.25 -11.86 15.81
N GLY A 113 1.77 -11.44 16.97
CA GLY A 113 1.36 -12.32 18.04
C GLY A 113 -0.15 -12.20 18.17
N TYR A 114 -0.82 -13.31 18.42
CA TYR A 114 -2.28 -13.50 18.49
C TYR A 114 -2.95 -13.69 17.12
N LEU A 115 -2.84 -14.91 16.59
CA LEU A 115 -4.00 -15.80 16.36
C LEU A 115 -3.53 -17.09 15.68
N GLU A 116 -2.72 -17.88 16.39
CA GLU A 116 -2.70 -19.33 16.22
C GLU A 116 -2.38 -19.97 17.57
N SER A 117 -3.40 -20.64 18.14
CA SER A 117 -3.38 -21.71 19.16
C SER A 117 -4.42 -21.47 20.26
N CYS A 118 -5.33 -22.45 20.37
CA CYS A 118 -6.52 -22.59 21.25
C CYS A 118 -7.84 -22.04 20.68
#